data_AF-A0A6B3ERK6-F1
#
_entry.id   AF-A0A6B3ERK6-F1
#
_cell.length_a   1.000
_cell.length_b   1.000
_cell.length_c   1.000
_cell.angle_alpha   90.00
_cell.angle_beta   90.00
_cell.angle_gamma   90.00
#
_symmetry.space_group_name_H-M   'P 1'
#
loop_
_entity.id
_entity.type
_entity.pdbx_description
1 polymer ?
#
loop_
_entity_poly.entity_id
_entity_poly.type
_entity_poly.pdbx_seq_one_letter_code
_entity_poly.pdbx_strand_id
1 'polypeptide(L)' 'PPPEPGKAPAGTLRIVPVRRTGQWIAALVVLLLLAMAVNSLARNKAFQWDVVADYCTTSAVLRGLGLTLWLTALVMVLG' A
#
# COMPACT_ATOMS: atom_id res chain seq x y z
N PRO A 1 32.72 -56.97 16.17
CA PRO A 1 31.93 -55.73 16.41
C PRO A 1 31.43 -55.21 15.06
N PRO A 2 30.13 -54.91 14.88
CA PRO A 2 29.63 -54.35 13.64
C PRO A 2 30.12 -52.91 13.45
N PRO A 3 30.33 -52.44 12.21
CA PRO A 3 30.77 -51.09 11.93
C PRO A 3 29.70 -50.08 12.37
N GLU A 4 30.12 -49.10 13.17
CA GLU A 4 29.23 -48.03 13.64
C GLU A 4 28.69 -47.23 12.44
N PRO A 5 27.39 -46.89 12.40
CA PRO A 5 26.86 -45.96 11.42
C PRO A 5 27.49 -44.59 11.65
N GLY A 6 28.60 -44.35 10.95
CA GLY A 6 29.24 -43.06 10.85
C GLY A 6 28.22 -42.02 10.42
N LYS A 7 28.14 -40.94 11.20
CA LYS A 7 27.50 -39.67 10.89
C LYS A 7 27.43 -39.47 9.37
N ALA A 8 26.23 -39.55 8.81
CA ALA A 8 25.99 -39.09 7.46
C ALA A 8 26.54 -37.65 7.40
N PRO A 9 27.49 -37.34 6.49
CA PRO A 9 27.93 -35.97 6.33
C PRO A 9 26.66 -35.20 6.00
N ALA A 10 26.32 -34.21 6.82
CA ALA A 10 25.24 -33.28 6.55
C ALA A 10 25.59 -32.63 5.22
N GLY A 11 25.10 -33.25 4.13
CA GLY A 11 25.42 -32.88 2.77
C GLY A 11 25.03 -31.42 2.65
N THR A 12 26.03 -30.59 2.39
CA THR A 12 25.91 -29.16 2.11
C THR A 12 24.66 -28.95 1.29
N LEU A 13 23.59 -28.48 1.94
CA LEU A 13 22.31 -28.22 1.28
C LEU A 13 22.62 -27.22 0.16
N ARG A 14 22.59 -27.70 -1.08
CA ARG A 14 22.85 -26.87 -2.25
C ARG A 14 21.64 -25.98 -2.44
N ILE A 15 21.70 -24.80 -1.85
CA ILE A 15 20.73 -23.72 -2.06
C ILE A 15 20.88 -23.29 -3.51
N VAL A 16 20.07 -23.89 -4.39
CA VAL A 16 19.94 -23.42 -5.77
C VAL A 16 19.02 -22.19 -5.74
N PRO A 17 19.49 -21.01 -6.17
CA PRO A 17 18.63 -19.84 -6.22
C PRO A 17 17.54 -20.09 -7.25
N VAL A 18 16.30 -20.30 -6.77
CA VAL A 18 15.13 -20.40 -7.63
C VAL A 18 14.95 -19.04 -8.30
N ARG A 19 15.18 -19.01 -9.61
CA ARG A 19 15.00 -17.82 -10.45
C ARG A 19 13.52 -17.46 -10.44
N ARG A 20 13.12 -16.51 -9.59
CA ARG A 20 11.76 -15.99 -9.43
C ARG A 20 11.33 -15.08 -10.61
N THR A 21 11.72 -15.41 -11.84
CA THR A 21 11.32 -14.66 -13.05
C THR A 21 9.80 -14.59 -13.19
N GLY A 22 9.10 -15.70 -12.87
CA GLY A 22 7.64 -15.72 -12.83
C GLY A 22 7.02 -14.76 -11.80
N GLN A 23 7.67 -14.54 -10.65
CA GLN A 23 7.19 -13.57 -9.66
C GLN A 23 7.43 -12.12 -10.09
N TRP A 24 8.52 -11.84 -10.79
CA TRP A 24 8.75 -10.50 -11.35
C TRP A 24 7.74 -10.16 -12.43
N ILE A 25 7.40 -11.12 -13.29
CA ILE A 25 6.35 -10.94 -14.29
C ILE A 25 4.99 -10.75 -13.61
N ALA A 26 4.65 -11.58 -12.62
CA ALA A 26 3.41 -11.42 -11.86
C ALA A 26 3.34 -10.06 -11.14
N ALA A 27 4.44 -9.61 -10.53
CA ALA A 27 4.53 -8.29 -9.91
C ALA A 27 4.32 -7.16 -10.92
N LEU A 28 4.93 -7.26 -12.11
CA LEU A 28 4.74 -6.29 -13.18
C LEU A 28 3.27 -6.25 -13.64
N VAL A 29 2.64 -7.41 -13.81
CA VAL A 29 1.22 -7.51 -14.20
C VAL A 29 0.32 -6.91 -13.12
N VAL A 30 0.55 -7.23 -11.85
CA VAL A 30 -0.22 -6.65 -10.74
C VAL A 30 -0.04 -5.15 -10.69
N LEU A 31 1.19 -4.64 -10.82
CA LEU A 31 1.46 -3.21 -10.86
C LEU A 31 0.73 -2.52 -12.02
N LEU A 32 0.72 -3.15 -13.19
CA LEU A 32 0.02 -2.64 -14.37
C LEU A 32 -1.50 -2.60 -14.14
N LEU A 33 -2.08 -3.68 -13.58
CA LEU A 33 -3.51 -3.73 -13.24
C LEU A 33 -3.87 -2.68 -12.19
N LEU A 34 -3.02 -2.48 -11.19
CA LEU A 34 -3.21 -1.48 -10.15
C LEU A 34 -3.11 -0.06 -10.73
N ALA A 35 -2.15 0.19 -11.62
CA ALA A 35 -2.06 1.44 -12.37
C ALA A 35 -3.30 1.65 -13.24
N MET A 36 -3.81 0.62 -13.92
CA MET A 36 -5.05 0.69 -14.70
C MET A 36 -6.26 0.98 -13.80
N ALA A 37 -6.32 0.38 -12.61
CA ALA A 37 -7.38 0.59 -11.65
C ALA A 37 -7.37 2.01 -11.09
N VAL A 38 -6.21 2.49 -10.60
CA VAL A 38 -6.03 3.88 -10.15
C VAL A 38 -6.34 4.85 -11.28
N ASN A 39 -5.88 4.54 -12.48
CA ASN A 39 -6.13 5.35 -13.64
C ASN A 39 -7.62 5.38 -14.02
N SER A 40 -8.30 4.24 -13.94
CA SER A 40 -9.75 4.18 -14.12
C SER A 40 -10.43 4.99 -13.02
N LEU A 41 -10.05 4.83 -11.76
CA LEU A 41 -10.61 5.61 -10.66
C LEU A 41 -10.43 7.12 -10.87
N ALA A 42 -9.26 7.56 -11.32
CA ALA A 42 -8.92 8.97 -11.52
C ALA A 42 -9.47 9.57 -12.83
N ARG A 43 -9.39 8.85 -13.96
CA ARG A 43 -9.86 9.34 -15.28
C ARG A 43 -11.32 9.05 -15.56
N ASN A 44 -11.96 8.15 -14.82
CA ASN A 44 -13.36 7.83 -15.03
C ASN A 44 -14.22 8.98 -14.52
N LYS A 45 -14.83 9.70 -15.47
CA LYS A 45 -15.77 10.79 -15.23
C LYS A 45 -16.95 10.38 -14.34
N ALA A 46 -17.21 9.08 -14.17
CA ALA A 46 -18.22 8.57 -13.24
C ALA A 46 -17.92 8.90 -11.77
N PHE A 47 -16.63 8.99 -11.38
CA PHE A 47 -16.24 9.31 -10.00
C PHE A 47 -16.34 10.81 -9.66
N GLN A 48 -16.63 11.68 -10.64
CA GLN A 48 -16.88 13.11 -10.44
C GLN A 48 -15.93 13.74 -9.42
N TRP A 49 -14.62 13.51 -9.62
CA TRP A 49 -13.59 14.08 -8.73
C TRP A 49 -13.69 15.59 -8.61
N ASP A 50 -14.17 16.28 -9.66
CA ASP A 50 -14.55 17.69 -9.61
C ASP A 50 -15.60 17.98 -8.54
N VAL A 51 -16.66 17.17 -8.42
CA VAL A 51 -17.70 17.33 -7.39
C VAL A 51 -17.16 17.02 -6.00
N VAL A 52 -16.32 16.00 -5.85
CA VAL A 52 -15.67 15.70 -4.56
C VAL A 52 -14.73 16.83 -4.15
N ALA A 53 -13.93 17.35 -5.08
CA ALA A 53 -13.08 18.51 -4.85
C ALA A 53 -13.91 19.74 -4.50
N ASP A 54 -14.98 20.02 -5.22
CA ASP A 54 -15.90 21.13 -4.97
C ASP A 54 -16.63 21.00 -3.64
N TYR A 55 -17.05 19.79 -3.23
CA TYR A 55 -17.67 19.55 -1.93
C TYR A 55 -16.66 19.68 -0.79
N CYS A 56 -15.45 19.11 -0.94
CA CYS A 56 -14.40 19.23 0.08
C CYS A 56 -13.88 20.67 0.22
N THR A 57 -13.81 21.43 -0.88
CA THR A 57 -13.34 22.83 -0.89
C THR A 57 -14.48 23.84 -0.76
N THR A 58 -15.73 23.39 -0.70
CA THR A 58 -16.87 24.26 -0.46
C THR A 58 -16.67 25.02 0.85
N SER A 59 -17.02 26.30 0.82
CA SER A 59 -16.87 27.21 1.95
C SER A 59 -17.49 26.67 3.25
N ALA A 60 -18.56 25.88 3.19
CA ALA A 60 -19.15 25.22 4.36
C ALA A 60 -18.22 24.18 5.01
N VAL A 61 -17.55 23.32 4.22
CA VAL A 61 -16.64 22.29 4.74
C VAL A 61 -15.37 22.91 5.29
N LEU A 62 -14.77 23.86 4.57
CA LEU A 62 -13.59 24.59 5.04
C LEU A 62 -13.87 25.41 6.31
N ARG A 63 -15.05 26.02 6.42
CA ARG A 63 -15.48 26.72 7.64
C ARG A 63 -15.67 25.74 8.81
N GLY A 64 -16.29 24.59 8.58
CA GLY A 64 -16.46 23.54 9.59
C GLY A 64 -15.11 23.01 10.09
N LEU A 65 -14.20 22.67 9.17
CA LEU A 65 -12.84 22.24 9.49
C LEU A 65 -12.06 23.33 10.25
N GLY A 66 -12.19 24.59 9.81
CA GLY A 66 -11.57 25.72 10.49
C GLY A 66 -12.11 25.90 11.91
N LEU A 67 -13.41 25.73 12.12
CA LEU A 67 -14.05 25.81 13.44
C LEU A 67 -13.54 24.73 14.40
N THR A 68 -13.43 23.48 13.95
CA THR A 68 -12.93 22.39 14.80
C THR A 68 -11.45 22.55 15.12
N LEU A 69 -10.64 22.93 14.13
CA LEU A 69 -9.22 23.24 14.34
C LEU A 69 -9.05 24.43 15.29
N TRP A 70 -9.86 25.48 15.14
CA TRP A 70 -9.83 26.64 16.01
C TRP A 70 -10.22 26.27 17.44
N LEU A 71 -11.29 25.49 17.63
CA LEU A 71 -11.71 25.00 18.94
C LEU A 71 -10.63 24.12 19.58
N THR A 72 -10.00 23.24 18.79
CA THR A 72 -8.91 22.38 19.27
C THR A 72 -7.71 23.20 19.71
N ALA A 73 -7.30 24.18 18.89
CA ALA A 73 -6.22 25.09 19.23
C ALA A 73 -6.55 25.92 20.47
N LEU A 74 -7.78 26.42 20.59
CA LEU A 74 -8.25 27.16 21.76
C LEU A 74 -8.12 26.31 23.03
N VAL A 75 -8.57 25.05 23.00
CA VAL A 75 -8.45 24.12 24.13
C VAL A 75 -6.99 23.80 24.44
N MET A 76 -6.13 23.60 23.43
CA MET A 76 -4.70 23.35 23.65
C MET A 76 -3.95 24.55 24.25
N VAL A 77 -4.39 25.78 23.97
CA VAL A 77 -3.75 27.00 24.47
C VAL A 77 -4.27 27.41 25.85
N LEU A 78 -5.57 27.22 26.11
CA LEU A 78 -6.19 27.55 27.40
C LEU A 78 -6.07 26.42 28.43
N GLY A 79 -5.93 25.18 27.96
CA GLY A 79 -5.80 23.97 28.79
C GLY A 79 -4.41 23.77 29.38
#